data_AF-A0AAW6GZB4-F1
#
_entry.id   AF-A0AAW6GZB4-F1
#
_cell.length_a   1.000
_cell.length_b   1.000
_cell.length_c   1.000
_cell.angle_alpha   90.00
_cell.angle_beta   90.00
_cell.angle_gamma   90.00
#
_symmetry.space_group_name_H-M   'P 1'
#
loop_
_entity.id
_entity.type
_entity.pdbx_description
1 polymer ?
#
loop_
_entity_poly.entity_id
_entity_poly.type
_entity_poly.pdbx_seq_one_letter_code
_entity_poly.pdbx_strand_id
1 'polypeptide(L)'
;MSRETSKVFVAGSNANLLSKELGTFLTGRYVTMELYPFSFHEFLKLKQVAIKQDTFYAAEGKVLLLSEIQKYLGIGNFPQYIQSDNDNYLLSLYTDIIYKDVVAKQDKQ
;
A
#
# COMPACT_ATOMS: atom_id res chain seq x y z
N MET A 1 14.32 -23.09 32.32
CA MET A 1 13.15 -22.65 31.54
C MET A 1 13.63 -21.69 30.45
N SER A 2 13.71 -22.14 29.19
CA SER A 2 14.02 -21.24 28.07
C SER A 2 12.84 -20.29 27.85
N ARG A 3 13.08 -18.98 27.81
CA ARG A 3 12.06 -18.03 27.41
C ARG A 3 11.88 -18.14 25.90
N GLU A 4 10.76 -18.71 25.46
CA GLU A 4 10.40 -18.62 24.05
C GLU A 4 10.05 -17.18 23.70
N THR A 5 10.69 -16.67 22.65
CA THR A 5 10.42 -15.33 22.12
C THR A 5 9.41 -15.43 21.00
N SER A 6 8.16 -15.04 21.25
CA SER A 6 7.10 -14.97 20.25
C SER A 6 7.12 -13.62 19.51
N LYS A 7 6.93 -13.66 18.18
CA LYS A 7 6.74 -12.45 17.35
C LYS A 7 5.24 -12.18 17.20
N VAL A 8 4.81 -10.95 17.45
CA VAL A 8 3.42 -10.51 17.32
C VAL A 8 3.35 -9.39 16.28
N PHE A 9 2.37 -9.48 15.38
CA PHE A 9 2.09 -8.46 14.39
C PHE A 9 0.72 -7.86 14.67
N VAL A 10 0.65 -6.53 14.70
CA VAL A 10 -0.61 -5.79 14.87
C VAL A 10 -0.74 -4.88 13.66
N ALA A 11 -1.86 -5.01 12.94
CA ALA A 11 -2.20 -4.16 11.81
C ALA A 11 -3.48 -3.37 12.12
N GLY A 12 -3.55 -2.14 11.64
CA GLY A 12 -4.74 -1.33 11.72
C GLY A 12 -4.65 -0.17 10.74
N SER A 13 -5.80 0.32 10.28
CA SER A 13 -5.89 1.40 9.29
C SER A 13 -5.65 2.79 9.88
N ASN A 14 -5.48 2.91 11.20
CA ASN A 14 -5.24 4.19 11.89
C ASN A 14 -3.96 4.15 12.73
N ALA A 15 -2.88 4.70 12.17
CA ALA A 15 -1.57 4.74 12.81
C ALA A 15 -1.53 5.56 14.12
N ASN A 16 -2.46 6.51 14.32
CA ASN A 16 -2.52 7.29 15.57
C ASN A 16 -3.02 6.46 16.75
N LEU A 17 -3.89 5.48 16.50
CA LEU A 17 -4.41 4.59 17.55
C LEU A 17 -3.31 3.62 18.03
N LEU A 18 -2.48 3.14 17.10
CA LEU A 18 -1.41 2.19 17.39
C LEU A 18 -0.16 2.85 18.00
N SER A 19 0.21 4.06 17.60
CA SER A 19 1.50 4.65 17.96
C SER A 19 1.57 5.24 19.37
N LYS A 20 0.49 5.83 19.89
CA LYS A 20 0.52 6.55 21.17
C LYS A 20 0.43 5.64 22.39
N GLU A 21 -0.39 4.58 22.32
CA GLU A 21 -0.61 3.65 23.43
C GLU A 21 0.42 2.51 23.45
N LEU A 22 0.61 1.80 22.34
CA LEU A 22 1.52 0.63 22.31
C LEU A 22 3.00 1.01 22.46
N GLY A 23 3.40 2.18 21.96
CA GLY A 23 4.78 2.63 22.08
C GLY A 23 5.23 2.82 23.53
N THR A 24 4.30 3.29 24.37
CA THR A 24 4.53 3.52 25.81
C THR A 24 4.65 2.20 26.57
N PHE A 25 3.81 1.20 26.25
CA PHE A 25 3.81 -0.09 26.95
C PHE A 25 4.93 -1.05 26.51
N LEU A 26 5.37 -0.97 25.26
CA LEU A 26 6.36 -1.91 24.72
C LEU A 26 7.81 -1.48 24.96
N THR A 27 8.07 -0.35 25.61
CA THR A 27 9.42 0.11 26.01
C THR A 27 10.44 0.07 24.86
N GLY A 28 10.00 0.43 23.64
CA GLY A 28 10.85 0.42 22.44
C GLY A 28 11.05 -0.95 21.78
N ARG A 29 10.39 -2.04 22.23
CA ARG A 29 10.45 -3.37 21.60
C ARG A 29 9.44 -3.55 20.48
N TYR A 30 9.29 -2.53 19.64
CA TYR A 30 8.40 -2.57 18.49
C TYR A 30 9.05 -1.84 17.31
N VAL A 31 8.70 -2.27 16.10
CA VAL A 31 9.08 -1.61 14.86
C VAL A 31 7.80 -1.25 14.13
N THR A 32 7.59 0.04 13.89
CA THR A 32 6.47 0.51 13.07
C THR A 32 6.83 0.38 11.61
N MET A 33 5.92 -0.19 10.82
CA MET A 33 6.01 -0.23 9.37
C MET A 33 4.79 0.49 8.80
N GLU A 34 5.03 1.45 7.92
CA GLU A 34 3.99 2.09 7.13
C GLU A 34 3.86 1.37 5.79
N LEU A 35 2.62 1.06 5.41
CA LEU A 35 2.31 0.45 4.13
C LEU A 35 1.82 1.53 3.17
N TYR A 36 2.54 1.67 2.06
CA TYR A 36 2.17 2.54 0.95
C TYR A 36 1.48 1.72 -0.14
N PRO A 37 0.68 2.37 -1.02
CA PRO A 37 0.26 1.74 -2.26
C PRO A 37 1.46 1.28 -3.09
N PHE A 38 1.22 0.39 -4.07
CA PHE A 38 2.30 -0.15 -4.87
C PHE A 38 3.07 0.93 -5.61
N SER A 39 4.38 0.82 -5.60
CA SER A 39 5.24 1.50 -6.54
C SER A 39 5.00 0.99 -7.97
N PHE A 40 5.44 1.76 -8.98
CA PHE A 40 5.34 1.29 -10.37
C PHE A 40 6.05 -0.05 -10.59
N HIS A 41 7.17 -0.30 -9.90
CA HIS A 41 7.87 -1.58 -9.97
C HIS A 41 7.04 -2.74 -9.42
N GLU A 42 6.36 -2.54 -8.29
CA GLU A 42 5.46 -3.55 -7.72
C GLU A 42 4.23 -3.78 -8.59
N PHE A 43 3.69 -2.72 -9.21
CA PHE A 43 2.65 -2.84 -10.22
C PHE A 43 3.07 -3.72 -11.40
N LEU A 44 4.26 -3.48 -11.97
CA LEU A 44 4.79 -4.27 -13.08
C LEU A 44 4.97 -5.73 -12.69
N LYS A 45 5.49 -5.99 -11.48
CA LYS A 45 5.61 -7.34 -10.92
C LYS A 45 4.25 -8.01 -10.76
N LEU A 46 3.26 -7.30 -10.24
CA LEU A 46 1.92 -7.82 -10.04
C LEU A 46 1.24 -8.18 -11.37
N LYS A 47 1.42 -7.33 -12.40
CA LYS A 47 0.96 -7.56 -13.77
C LYS A 47 1.84 -8.56 -14.55
N GLN A 48 2.89 -9.11 -13.93
CA GLN A 48 3.82 -10.06 -14.53
C GLN A 48 4.50 -9.54 -15.82
N VAL A 49 4.74 -8.22 -15.88
CA VAL A 49 5.45 -7.60 -17.01
C VAL A 49 6.93 -7.94 -16.92
N ALA A 50 7.46 -8.61 -17.95
CA ALA A 50 8.86 -9.00 -18.00
C ALA A 50 9.77 -7.80 -18.30
N ILE A 51 10.46 -7.28 -17.29
CA ILE A 51 11.45 -6.21 -17.42
C ILE A 51 12.86 -6.79 -17.32
N LYS A 52 13.68 -6.54 -18.33
CA LYS A 52 15.13 -6.84 -18.35
C LYS A 52 15.92 -5.53 -18.37
N GLN A 53 17.24 -5.58 -18.14
CA GLN A 53 18.07 -4.37 -18.27
C GLN A 53 17.93 -3.72 -19.65
N ASP A 54 17.92 -4.52 -20.72
CA ASP A 54 17.79 -4.02 -22.09
C ASP A 54 16.45 -3.32 -22.35
N THR A 55 15.40 -3.62 -21.58
CA THR A 55 14.07 -2.99 -21.71
C THR A 55 14.14 -1.48 -21.52
N PHE A 56 15.06 -0.97 -20.70
CA PHE A 56 15.20 0.47 -20.47
C PHE A 56 15.89 1.22 -21.63
N TYR A 57 16.66 0.50 -22.46
CA TYR A 57 17.48 1.09 -23.52
C TYR A 57 16.90 0.84 -24.91
N ALA A 58 16.24 -0.30 -25.13
CA ALA A 58 15.59 -0.66 -26.38
C ALA A 58 14.36 0.21 -26.66
N ALA A 59 14.14 0.59 -27.92
CA ALA A 59 12.99 1.40 -28.32
C ALA A 59 11.65 0.72 -27.98
N GLU A 60 11.54 -0.58 -28.28
CA GLU A 60 10.35 -1.39 -27.94
C GLU A 60 10.11 -1.46 -26.42
N GLY A 61 11.18 -1.61 -25.64
CA GLY A 61 11.10 -1.64 -24.19
C GLY A 61 10.64 -0.31 -23.58
N LYS A 62 11.08 0.82 -24.15
CA LYS A 62 10.58 2.16 -23.77
C LYS A 62 9.10 2.32 -24.08
N VAL A 63 8.65 1.87 -25.25
CA VAL A 63 7.23 1.89 -25.63
C VAL A 63 6.40 1.06 -24.66
N LEU A 64 6.85 -0.15 -24.32
CA LEU A 64 6.22 -1.01 -23.30
C LEU A 64 6.10 -0.27 -21.96
N LEU A 65 7.22 0.25 -21.42
CA LEU A 65 7.24 0.98 -20.15
C LEU A 65 6.32 2.19 -20.15
N LEU A 66 6.26 2.95 -21.26
CA LEU A 66 5.36 4.09 -21.40
C LEU A 66 3.89 3.66 -21.42
N SER A 67 3.55 2.53 -22.05
CA SER A 67 2.19 2.01 -22.01
C SER A 67 1.79 1.53 -20.61
N GLU A 68 2.71 0.89 -19.88
CA GLU A 68 2.42 0.38 -18.54
C GLU A 68 2.33 1.51 -17.51
N ILE A 69 3.14 2.58 -17.64
CA ILE A 69 3.02 3.72 -16.73
C ILE A 69 1.71 4.48 -16.94
N GLN A 70 1.21 4.56 -18.18
CA GLN A 70 -0.13 5.13 -18.43
C GLN A 70 -1.23 4.30 -17.75
N LYS A 71 -1.15 2.96 -17.80
CA LYS A 71 -2.08 2.09 -17.07
C LYS A 71 -1.97 2.28 -15.56
N TYR A 72 -0.75 2.35 -15.02
CA TYR A 72 -0.51 2.58 -13.60
C TYR A 72 -1.12 3.91 -13.13
N LEU A 73 -0.98 4.97 -13.91
CA LEU A 73 -1.57 6.29 -13.60
C LEU A 73 -3.10 6.31 -13.76
N GLY A 74 -3.65 5.54 -14.69
CA GLY A 74 -5.09 5.49 -14.96
C GLY A 74 -5.89 4.61 -14.00
N ILE A 75 -5.40 3.39 -13.72
CA ILE A 75 -6.04 2.41 -12.83
C ILE A 75 -5.71 2.72 -11.36
N GLY A 76 -4.58 3.37 -11.11
CA GLY A 76 -4.05 3.61 -9.78
C GLY A 76 -3.20 2.45 -9.25
N ASN A 77 -2.87 2.52 -7.97
CA ASN A 77 -1.81 1.72 -7.35
C ASN A 77 -2.28 0.84 -6.18
N PHE A 78 -3.58 0.67 -5.99
CA PHE A 78 -4.14 -0.21 -4.95
C PHE A 78 -4.14 -1.67 -5.41
N PRO A 79 -3.40 -2.59 -4.74
CA PRO A 79 -3.18 -3.95 -5.23
C PRO A 79 -4.46 -4.74 -5.47
N GLN A 80 -5.41 -4.63 -4.54
CA GLN A 80 -6.69 -5.33 -4.63
C GLN A 80 -7.51 -4.88 -5.84
N TYR A 81 -7.50 -3.58 -6.16
CA TYR A 81 -8.18 -3.07 -7.36
C TYR A 81 -7.47 -3.53 -8.63
N ILE A 82 -6.13 -3.46 -8.68
CA ILE A 82 -5.32 -3.89 -9.83
C ILE A 82 -5.58 -5.36 -10.22
N GLN A 83 -5.90 -6.22 -9.24
CA GLN A 83 -6.19 -7.65 -9.46
C GLN A 83 -7.65 -7.93 -9.79
N SER A 84 -8.59 -7.20 -9.16
CA SER A 84 -10.02 -7.54 -9.20
C SER A 84 -10.83 -6.72 -10.19
N ASP A 85 -10.33 -5.55 -10.61
CA ASP A 85 -11.05 -4.57 -11.44
C ASP A 85 -12.46 -4.26 -10.90
N ASN A 86 -12.61 -4.32 -9.57
CA ASN A 86 -13.90 -4.18 -8.89
C ASN A 86 -14.11 -2.73 -8.42
N ASP A 87 -14.91 -1.98 -9.18
CA ASP A 87 -15.22 -0.59 -8.86
C ASP A 87 -15.96 -0.41 -7.52
N ASN A 88 -16.76 -1.39 -7.09
CA ASN A 88 -17.43 -1.32 -5.79
C ASN A 88 -16.44 -1.38 -4.62
N TYR A 89 -15.36 -2.15 -4.77
CA TYR A 89 -14.26 -2.17 -3.80
C TYR A 89 -13.57 -0.80 -3.76
N LEU A 90 -13.26 -0.24 -4.93
CA LEU A 90 -12.58 1.05 -5.02
C LEU A 90 -13.43 2.17 -4.41
N LEU A 91 -14.73 2.21 -4.75
CA LEU A 91 -15.67 3.18 -4.20
C LEU A 91 -15.80 3.06 -2.68
N SER A 92 -15.87 1.82 -2.17
CA SER A 92 -15.94 1.57 -0.73
C SER A 92 -14.67 2.03 -0.02
N LEU A 93 -13.49 1.76 -0.60
CA LEU A 93 -12.20 2.21 -0.08
C LEU A 93 -12.11 3.75 -0.05
N TYR A 94 -12.50 4.42 -1.13
CA TYR A 94 -12.53 5.89 -1.17
C TYR A 94 -13.49 6.46 -0.12
N THR A 95 -14.69 5.89 -0.03
CA THR A 95 -15.70 6.31 0.95
C THR A 95 -15.15 6.15 2.36
N ASP A 96 -14.53 5.01 2.68
CA ASP A 96 -13.92 4.76 3.98
C ASP A 96 -12.83 5.79 4.30
N ILE A 97 -11.90 6.06 3.38
CA ILE A 97 -10.83 7.03 3.59
C ILE A 97 -11.41 8.43 3.80
N ILE A 98 -12.31 8.89 2.93
CA ILE A 98 -12.88 10.24 3.03
C ILE A 98 -13.69 10.38 4.32
N TYR A 99 -14.61 9.46 4.62
CA TYR A 99 -15.47 9.60 5.78
C TYR A 99 -14.73 9.36 7.10
N LYS A 100 -13.94 8.30 7.22
CA LYS A 100 -13.25 7.97 8.49
C LYS A 100 -12.03 8.85 8.74
N ASP A 101 -11.26 9.15 7.69
CA ASP A 101 -9.97 9.81 7.88
C ASP A 101 -9.99 11.31 7.66
N VAL A 102 -10.98 11.84 6.92
CA VAL A 102 -11.13 13.28 6.65
C VAL A 102 -12.31 13.86 7.43
N VAL A 103 -13.53 13.39 7.19
CA VAL A 103 -14.75 13.98 7.78
C VAL A 103 -14.82 13.75 9.29
N ALA A 104 -14.68 12.51 9.75
CA ALA A 104 -14.75 12.19 11.18
C ALA A 104 -13.61 12.81 12.02
N LYS A 105 -12.55 13.31 11.38
CA LYS A 105 -11.51 14.11 12.05
C LYS A 105 -11.88 15.58 12.20
N GLN A 106 -12.74 16.13 11.32
CA GLN A 106 -13.17 17.53 11.40
C GLN A 106 -14.30 17.74 12.42
N ASP A 107 -15.14 16.74 12.66
CA ASP A 107 -16.24 16.81 13.66
C ASP A 107 -15.77 16.72 15.13
N LYS A 108 -14.46 16.57 15.37
CA LYS A 108 -13.85 16.60 16.72
C LYS A 108 -13.20 17.95 17.06
N GLN A 109 -13.53 19.02 16.36
CA GLN A 109 -13.18 20.39 16.73
C GLN A 109 -14.30 21.07 17.52
#